data_AF-A0A7Y4MFS9-F1
#
_entry.id   AF-A0A7Y4MFS9-F1
#
_cell.length_a   1.000
_cell.length_b   1.000
_cell.length_c   1.000
_cell.angle_alpha   90.00
_cell.angle_beta   90.00
_cell.angle_gamma   90.00
#
_symmetry.space_group_name_H-M   'P 1'
#
loop_
_entity.id
_entity.type
_entity.pdbx_description
1 polymer ?
#
loop_
_entity_poly.entity_id
_entity_poly.type
_entity_poly.pdbx_seq_one_letter_code
_entity_poly.pdbx_strand_id
1 'polypeptide(L)' 'PLIDIKKIGFPIPDDQKDKMPVEPELLDSALGVTRETPDTFIFQAWDDPIVLIGNSIEYIGALNKNNVKTEAHLFNHGY' A
#
# COMPACT_ATOMS: atom_id res chain seq x y z
N PRO A 1 3.68 -3.04 5.39
CA PRO A 1 2.44 -3.38 4.64
C PRO A 1 2.15 -2.23 3.67
N LEU A 2 1.73 -2.51 2.43
CA LEU A 2 1.48 -1.50 1.40
C LEU A 2 0.17 -0.77 1.71
N ILE A 3 0.25 0.29 2.52
CA ILE A 3 -0.95 0.93 3.06
C ILE A 3 -0.80 2.45 2.98
N ASP A 4 -1.77 3.10 2.33
CA ASP A 4 -2.26 4.43 2.66
C ASP A 4 -3.35 4.26 3.72
N ILE A 5 -3.08 4.73 4.94
CA ILE A 5 -3.99 4.60 6.08
C ILE A 5 -5.31 5.37 5.87
N LYS A 6 -5.39 6.26 4.88
CA LYS A 6 -6.66 6.88 4.47
C LYS A 6 -7.52 5.98 3.58
N LYS A 7 -6.96 4.87 3.06
CA LYS A 7 -7.60 3.94 2.10
C LYS A 7 -7.75 2.54 2.68
N ILE A 8 -8.09 2.47 3.94
CA ILE A 8 -8.52 1.26 4.64
C ILE A 8 -10.04 1.13 4.54
N GLY A 9 -10.56 -0.11 4.47
CA GLY A 9 -11.98 -0.39 4.30
C GLY A 9 -12.86 -0.06 5.51
N PHE A 10 -12.28 0.46 6.59
CA PHE A 10 -12.98 0.74 7.85
C PHE A 10 -12.46 2.05 8.48
N PRO A 11 -13.31 2.79 9.20
CA PRO A 11 -12.89 4.01 9.89
C PRO A 11 -11.92 3.69 11.02
N ILE A 12 -10.90 4.54 11.19
CA ILE A 12 -9.98 4.45 12.34
C ILE A 12 -10.72 4.90 13.60
N PRO A 13 -10.75 4.09 14.67
CA PRO A 13 -11.30 4.50 15.95
C PRO A 13 -10.61 5.76 16.50
N ASP A 14 -11.37 6.68 17.09
CA ASP A 14 -10.85 7.95 17.59
C ASP A 14 -9.76 7.77 18.66
N ASP A 15 -9.86 6.72 19.48
CA ASP A 15 -8.90 6.38 20.56
C ASP A 15 -7.56 5.82 20.05
N GLN A 16 -7.44 5.56 18.75
CA GLN A 16 -6.22 5.05 18.12
C GLN A 16 -5.50 6.10 17.27
N LYS A 17 -6.10 7.28 17.06
CA LYS A 17 -5.51 8.36 16.23
C LYS A 17 -4.17 8.86 16.79
N ASP A 18 -4.06 8.97 18.11
CA ASP A 18 -2.84 9.44 18.79
C ASP A 18 -1.69 8.42 18.74
N LYS A 19 -1.97 7.18 18.34
CA LYS A 19 -0.96 6.11 18.20
C LYS A 19 -0.49 5.93 16.75
N MET A 20 -1.03 6.73 15.82
CA MET A 20 -0.61 6.68 14.43
C MET A 20 0.79 7.26 14.27
N PRO A 21 1.61 6.71 13.37
CA PRO A 21 2.91 7.29 13.05
C PRO A 21 2.71 8.70 12.45
N VAL A 22 3.68 9.59 12.69
CA VAL A 22 3.63 10.97 12.21
C VAL A 22 4.24 11.08 10.82
N GLU A 23 5.17 10.18 10.51
CA GLU A 23 5.93 10.13 9.28
C GLU A 23 5.00 9.79 8.10
N PRO A 24 4.92 10.66 7.07
CA PRO A 24 4.04 10.45 5.93
C PRO A 24 4.25 9.12 5.20
N GLU A 25 5.49 8.63 5.14
CA GLU A 25 5.85 7.37 4.48
C GLU A 25 5.39 6.13 5.26
N LEU A 26 5.19 6.26 6.58
CA LEU A 26 4.58 5.23 7.40
C LEU A 26 3.06 5.25 7.33
N LEU A 27 2.49 6.38 6.90
CA LEU A 27 1.06 6.55 6.64
C LEU A 27 0.67 6.16 5.21
N ASP A 28 1.57 6.35 4.24
CA ASP A 28 1.42 6.01 2.83
C ASP A 28 2.75 5.45 2.32
N SER A 29 2.80 4.13 2.16
CA SER A 29 4.00 3.43 1.72
C SER A 29 4.48 3.85 0.33
N ALA A 30 3.60 4.36 -0.55
CA ALA A 30 3.98 4.78 -1.89
C ALA A 30 4.87 6.03 -1.88
N LEU A 31 4.76 6.87 -0.84
CA LEU A 31 5.61 8.06 -0.68
C LEU A 31 7.07 7.69 -0.34
N GLY A 32 7.29 6.56 0.33
CA GLY A 32 8.61 6.09 0.72
C GLY A 32 9.39 5.34 -0.36
N VAL A 33 8.84 5.19 -1.57
CA VAL A 33 9.51 4.46 -2.65
C VAL A 33 10.63 5.30 -3.25
N THR A 34 11.84 4.73 -3.26
CA THR A 34 13.05 5.32 -3.83
C THR A 34 13.71 4.35 -4.81
N ARG A 35 14.81 4.78 -5.45
CA ARG A 35 15.60 3.92 -6.35
C ARG A 35 16.31 2.78 -5.61
N GLU A 36 16.54 2.94 -4.31
CA GLU A 36 17.16 1.95 -3.43
C GLU A 36 16.16 0.92 -2.90
N THR A 37 14.85 1.11 -3.17
CA THR A 37 13.83 0.12 -2.82
C THR A 37 14.14 -1.22 -3.51
N PRO A 38 14.15 -2.34 -2.77
CA PRO A 38 14.42 -3.65 -3.35
C PRO A 38 13.43 -4.04 -4.45
N ASP A 39 13.87 -4.92 -5.35
CA ASP A 39 12.97 -5.58 -6.30
C ASP A 39 11.78 -6.19 -5.55
N THR A 40 10.58 -5.87 -6.00
CA THR A 40 9.35 -6.10 -5.23
C THR A 40 8.41 -7.05 -5.96
N PHE A 41 7.92 -8.06 -5.26
CA PHE A 41 6.82 -8.91 -5.72
C PHE A 41 5.55 -8.56 -4.94
N ILE A 42 4.43 -8.37 -5.65
CA ILE A 42 3.13 -7.98 -5.08
C ILE A 42 2.08 -9.00 -5.50
N PHE A 43 1.23 -9.38 -4.54
CA PHE A 43 -0.01 -10.07 -4.85
C PHE A 43 -1.15 -9.49 -4.02
N GLN A 44 -2.33 -9.36 -4.61
CA GLN A 44 -3.51 -8.91 -3.88
C GLN A 44 -4.80 -9.40 -4.57
N ALA A 45 -5.83 -9.64 -3.78
CA ALA A 45 -7.19 -9.77 -4.28
C ALA A 45 -7.80 -8.40 -4.59
N TRP A 46 -8.56 -8.33 -5.69
CA TRP A 46 -9.25 -7.11 -6.14
C TRP A 46 -10.34 -6.67 -5.16
N ASP A 47 -10.95 -7.65 -4.49
CA ASP A 47 -12.05 -7.47 -3.53
C ASP A 47 -11.59 -7.49 -2.06
N ASP A 48 -10.30 -7.31 -1.79
CA ASP A 48 -9.77 -7.24 -0.42
C ASP A 48 -10.54 -6.17 0.39
N PRO A 49 -11.30 -6.58 1.42
CA PRO A 49 -12.18 -5.67 2.15
C PRO A 49 -11.43 -4.83 3.20
N ILE A 50 -10.18 -5.17 3.49
CA ILE A 50 -9.37 -4.56 4.55
C ILE A 50 -8.45 -3.51 3.95
N VAL A 51 -7.65 -3.90 2.97
CA VAL A 51 -6.73 -3.01 2.25
C VAL A 51 -7.27 -2.84 0.84
N LEU A 52 -7.78 -1.67 0.52
CA LEU A 52 -8.39 -1.44 -0.81
C LEU A 52 -7.32 -1.60 -1.91
N ILE A 53 -7.69 -2.21 -3.04
CA ILE A 53 -6.79 -2.48 -4.19
C ILE A 53 -6.05 -1.23 -4.70
N GLY A 54 -6.63 -0.04 -4.51
CA GLY A 54 -6.01 1.24 -4.83
C GLY A 54 -4.64 1.44 -4.19
N ASN A 55 -4.42 0.91 -2.98
CA ASN A 55 -3.13 0.97 -2.29
C ASN A 55 -2.02 0.29 -3.10
N SER A 56 -2.26 -0.93 -3.57
CA SER A 56 -1.27 -1.64 -4.38
C SER A 56 -1.08 -1.01 -5.75
N ILE A 57 -2.14 -0.52 -6.38
CA ILE A 57 -2.03 0.18 -7.68
C ILE A 57 -1.12 1.41 -7.57
N GLU A 58 -1.28 2.21 -6.51
CA GLU A 58 -0.44 3.39 -6.28
C GLU A 58 1.00 3.01 -5.96
N TYR A 59 1.21 1.99 -5.14
CA TYR A 59 2.55 1.51 -4.82
C TYR A 59 3.28 0.96 -6.07
N ILE A 60 2.59 0.19 -6.92
CA ILE A 60 3.11 -0.26 -8.23
C ILE A 60 3.50 0.94 -9.10
N GLY A 61 2.66 1.98 -9.13
CA GLY A 61 2.98 3.22 -9.84
C GLY A 61 4.24 3.92 -9.31
N ALA A 62 4.41 3.98 -7.99
CA ALA A 62 5.58 4.57 -7.34
C ALA A 62 6.86 3.76 -7.61
N LEU A 63 6.79 2.42 -7.58
CA LEU A 63 7.89 1.52 -7.94
C LEU A 63 8.34 1.74 -9.40
N ASN A 64 7.37 1.78 -10.33
CA ASN A 64 7.64 2.04 -11.74
C ASN A 64 8.31 3.42 -11.95
N LYS A 65 7.79 4.47 -11.30
CA LYS A 65 8.35 5.83 -11.38
C LYS A 65 9.82 5.89 -10.91
N ASN A 66 10.19 5.07 -9.92
CA ASN A 66 11.54 4.99 -9.37
C ASN A 66 12.44 3.96 -10.07
N ASN A 67 11.96 3.29 -11.13
CA ASN A 67 12.68 2.24 -11.86
C ASN A 67 13.06 1.03 -10.99
N VAL A 68 12.21 0.69 -10.03
CA VAL A 68 12.34 -0.53 -9.22
C VAL A 68 11.73 -1.69 -10.01
N LYS A 69 12.40 -2.85 -10.06
CA LYS A 69 11.80 -4.00 -10.76
C LYS A 69 10.64 -4.53 -9.93
N THR A 70 9.52 -4.77 -10.59
CA THR A 70 8.29 -5.16 -9.91
C THR A 70 7.54 -6.21 -10.70
N GLU A 71 7.08 -7.22 -9.99
CA GLU A 71 6.14 -8.23 -10.48
C GLU A 71 4.88 -8.14 -9.63
N ALA A 72 3.70 -8.08 -10.27
CA ALA A 72 2.43 -7.88 -9.57
C ALA A 72 1.35 -8.80 -10.10
N HIS A 73 0.76 -9.62 -9.22
CA HIS A 73 -0.32 -10.54 -9.52
C HIS A 73 -1.60 -10.11 -8.80
N LEU A 74 -2.56 -9.61 -9.56
CA LEU A 74 -3.86 -9.21 -9.02
C LEU A 74 -4.90 -10.29 -9.32
N PHE A 75 -5.51 -10.81 -8.28
CA PHE A 75 -6.52 -11.87 -8.34
C PHE A 75 -7.91 -11.26 -8.18
N ASN A 76 -8.95 -11.83 -8.78
CA ASN A 76 -10.30 -11.29 -8.61
C ASN A 76 -10.82 -11.41 -7.18
N HIS A 77 -10.49 -12.51 -6.50
CA HIS A 77 -11.03 -12.86 -5.19
C HIS A 77 -9.95 -13.39 -4.24
N GLY A 78 -10.03 -13.01 -2.97
CA GLY A 78 -9.34 -13.66 -1.87
C GLY A 78 -10.17 -14.84 -1.35
N TYR A 79 -9.56 -16.02 -1.20
CA TYR A 79 -10.20 -17.19 -0.59
C TYR A 79 -9.67 -17.43 0.82
#